data_AF-A0A8S9Y3V7-F1
#
_entry.id   AF-A0A8S9Y3V7-F1
#
_cell.length_a   1.000
_cell.length_b   1.000
_cell.length_c   1.000
_cell.angle_alpha   90.00
_cell.angle_beta   90.00
_cell.angle_gamma   90.00
#
_symmetry.space_group_name_H-M   'P 1'
#
loop_
_entity.id
_entity.type
_entity.pdbx_description
1 polymer ?
#
loop_
_entity_poly.entity_id
_entity_poly.type
_entity_poly.pdbx_seq_one_letter_code
_entity_poly.pdbx_strand_id
1 'polypeptide(L)'
;MNVVVGTQGSGLWRACLGISNKSRAKSLQWVYSQQLSLDGRGNDTVTTAWHRKTEEMVSRIVKRSAFVLFLWVTSVLVLLNVRGFTQSILSHQPGSRGLLHNLPNTLNPADGSSILLQLSPNIDSSQVNVEHAMYTEIEQKLPSLPLAYLSKNSKMFNVFQKNESCAKFPSLYDIEFNNIYWQSLSTSNGTFYLYSAYYDIRKMSKIGPAVRILAMINRIEPTIKTHCQFWFENKKEPVFVKVMEYKYIWYKKWGNYKQGIFQPYLIACQIPEPYHSKVPLSVSIVEKVCDNATNNLRVIYNKPPKKGGFAVCVKGLDFQYTDLSVRMVEWIELLGLLGAEKIFFYELQVHQNISKVLKYYQERGKIDVTPLTLPGGQPNIPGFQHMYLSKKINHKRQNELIPYNDCLYRNLYSYEYIALLDIDEVIMPAKTSSWRELMDTVLVKARQIKNETRASYNVRNVYFLDDLIHSHGWFKDIPQYMHMLQHVYRSKNYTKPNMYVKCFHNPERALILHNHFPLACLGSTCTTYPIETSDAQLQHYRADCVKTLKKSCTEFRQNSILDTTIWKFKDSLVSRTTEALLSLGYFPSLSNEILSKNDFVG
;
A
#
# COMPACT_ATOMS: atom_id res chain seq x y z
N MET A 1 -35.41 0.06 -51.39
CA MET A 1 -36.51 0.96 -50.98
C MET A 1 -36.21 1.49 -49.58
N ASN A 2 -36.45 2.76 -49.24
CA ASN A 2 -36.06 4.00 -49.92
C ASN A 2 -36.43 5.21 -49.03
N VAL A 3 -35.45 5.97 -48.54
CA VAL A 3 -35.61 7.31 -47.91
C VAL A 3 -36.47 7.22 -46.59
N VAL A 4 -36.56 8.18 -45.65
CA VAL A 4 -36.28 9.63 -45.62
C VAL A 4 -35.49 10.04 -44.35
N VAL A 5 -34.66 11.08 -44.47
CA VAL A 5 -33.93 11.73 -43.37
C VAL A 5 -34.73 12.93 -42.85
N GLY A 6 -34.80 13.13 -41.53
CA GLY A 6 -35.40 14.31 -40.90
C GLY A 6 -34.41 15.08 -40.03
N THR A 7 -34.14 16.34 -40.38
CA THR A 7 -33.28 17.25 -39.59
C THR A 7 -33.83 18.68 -39.61
N GLN A 8 -34.03 19.28 -38.43
CA GLN A 8 -33.78 20.68 -38.04
C GLN A 8 -34.61 21.04 -36.79
N GLY A 9 -34.19 22.08 -36.05
CA GLY A 9 -34.84 22.49 -34.79
C GLY A 9 -33.93 23.32 -33.88
N SER A 10 -33.44 24.46 -34.35
CA SER A 10 -32.60 25.38 -33.58
C SER A 10 -33.43 26.44 -32.85
N GLY A 11 -33.05 26.78 -31.60
CA GLY A 11 -33.64 27.91 -30.87
C GLY A 11 -32.64 28.53 -29.89
N LEU A 12 -32.32 29.81 -30.07
CA LEU A 12 -31.50 30.58 -29.13
C LEU A 12 -32.38 31.33 -28.13
N TRP A 13 -31.87 31.54 -26.90
CA TRP A 13 -32.30 32.66 -26.06
C TRP A 13 -31.12 33.39 -25.39
N ARG A 14 -31.10 34.69 -25.65
CA ARG A 14 -30.38 35.81 -25.01
C ARG A 14 -31.39 36.98 -25.04
N ALA A 15 -31.36 38.01 -24.19
CA ALA A 15 -30.70 38.27 -22.91
C ALA A 15 -31.34 39.57 -22.34
N CYS A 16 -31.05 39.94 -21.09
CA CYS A 16 -31.15 41.31 -20.54
C CYS A 16 -30.48 41.33 -19.15
N LEU A 17 -30.17 42.47 -18.50
CA LEU A 17 -29.45 43.72 -18.82
C LEU A 17 -29.76 44.74 -17.70
N GLY A 18 -28.87 45.70 -17.45
CA GLY A 18 -28.93 46.68 -16.34
C GLY A 18 -27.66 46.60 -15.47
N ILE A 19 -26.58 47.36 -15.64
CA ILE A 19 -26.30 48.79 -15.97
C ILE A 19 -26.25 49.72 -14.73
N SER A 20 -25.03 49.95 -14.25
CA SER A 20 -24.46 51.26 -13.85
C SER A 20 -22.93 51.08 -13.63
N ASN A 21 -21.96 51.68 -14.35
CA ASN A 21 -21.52 53.10 -14.38
C ASN A 21 -21.13 53.65 -12.97
N LYS A 22 -19.99 54.29 -12.71
CA LYS A 22 -18.88 54.94 -13.48
C LYS A 22 -17.54 54.80 -12.69
N SER A 23 -16.32 55.09 -13.15
CA SER A 23 -15.66 55.17 -14.49
C SER A 23 -14.15 55.54 -14.33
N ARG A 24 -13.32 55.37 -15.39
CA ARG A 24 -11.92 55.90 -15.57
C ARG A 24 -10.79 55.25 -14.73
N ALA A 25 -9.55 55.10 -15.24
CA ALA A 25 -8.99 55.38 -16.58
C ALA A 25 -7.69 54.59 -16.90
N LYS A 26 -7.44 54.38 -18.22
CA LYS A 26 -6.16 54.20 -18.97
C LYS A 26 -5.07 53.21 -18.45
N SER A 27 -4.42 52.38 -19.27
CA SER A 27 -4.67 51.98 -20.67
C SER A 27 -3.80 50.77 -21.10
N LEU A 28 -4.41 49.87 -21.89
CA LEU A 28 -3.89 49.05 -23.01
C LEU A 28 -2.39 49.22 -23.38
N GLN A 29 -1.54 48.20 -23.63
CA GLN A 29 -1.69 46.81 -24.13
C GLN A 29 -2.31 46.69 -25.54
N TRP A 30 -1.53 46.30 -26.57
CA TRP A 30 -1.72 45.04 -27.35
C TRP A 30 -0.67 44.84 -28.46
N VAL A 31 -0.66 43.63 -29.02
CA VAL A 31 0.39 42.99 -29.83
C VAL A 31 0.02 43.02 -31.32
N TYR A 32 0.96 43.24 -32.26
CA TYR A 32 1.32 42.28 -33.34
C TYR A 32 2.50 42.73 -34.23
N SER A 33 2.99 41.79 -35.05
CA SER A 33 4.20 41.85 -35.87
C SER A 33 4.01 42.43 -37.28
N GLN A 34 5.08 42.97 -37.87
CA GLN A 34 5.43 42.68 -39.27
C GLN A 34 6.96 42.79 -39.52
N GLN A 35 7.41 42.69 -40.77
CA GLN A 35 8.62 41.94 -41.12
C GLN A 35 9.46 42.58 -42.25
N LEU A 36 10.79 42.40 -42.13
CA LEU A 36 11.86 42.56 -43.14
C LEU A 36 12.21 43.94 -43.74
N SER A 37 13.53 44.08 -43.95
CA SER A 37 14.23 44.70 -45.10
C SER A 37 15.00 46.00 -44.83
N LEU A 38 16.34 45.92 -45.04
CA LEU A 38 17.31 46.87 -45.64
C LEU A 38 17.19 48.39 -45.29
N ASP A 39 18.27 49.18 -45.10
CA ASP A 39 19.66 49.08 -45.56
C ASP A 39 20.58 50.03 -44.75
N GLY A 40 21.90 50.01 -44.99
CA GLY A 40 22.70 51.24 -45.05
C GLY A 40 23.47 51.77 -43.83
N ARG A 41 24.77 51.42 -43.76
CA ARG A 41 25.94 52.22 -43.28
C ARG A 41 25.98 52.77 -41.83
N GLY A 42 27.12 52.52 -41.16
CA GLY A 42 27.57 53.28 -39.97
C GLY A 42 28.64 52.55 -39.14
N ASN A 43 29.92 52.91 -39.29
CA ASN A 43 30.99 52.45 -38.39
C ASN A 43 30.99 53.26 -37.07
N ASP A 44 31.87 52.86 -36.13
CA ASP A 44 32.30 53.57 -34.90
C ASP A 44 31.68 53.13 -33.54
N THR A 45 31.33 51.85 -33.38
CA THR A 45 30.90 51.28 -32.06
C THR A 45 31.57 49.97 -31.63
N VAL A 46 32.61 49.48 -32.35
CA VAL A 46 33.18 48.14 -32.12
C VAL A 46 34.24 48.10 -31.02
N THR A 47 35.06 49.15 -30.84
CA THR A 47 36.23 49.15 -29.93
C THR A 47 35.86 49.22 -28.45
N THR A 48 34.79 49.93 -28.08
CA THR A 48 34.38 50.12 -26.68
C THR A 48 33.63 48.91 -26.09
N ALA A 49 33.04 48.06 -26.93
CA ALA A 49 32.29 46.87 -26.49
C ALA A 49 33.19 45.70 -26.04
N TRP A 50 34.42 45.62 -26.54
CA TRP A 50 35.35 44.52 -26.23
C TRP A 50 35.98 44.65 -24.83
N HIS A 51 36.49 45.83 -24.46
CA HIS A 51 37.13 46.06 -23.16
C HIS A 51 36.21 45.72 -21.97
N ARG A 52 34.93 46.13 -22.02
CA ARG A 52 33.97 45.87 -20.94
C ARG A 52 33.63 44.38 -20.79
N LYS A 53 33.80 43.55 -21.82
CA LYS A 53 33.61 42.09 -21.75
C LYS A 53 34.80 41.36 -21.13
N THR A 54 36.04 41.83 -21.37
CA THR A 54 37.24 41.19 -20.81
C THR A 54 37.34 41.38 -19.29
N GLU A 55 37.02 42.57 -18.77
CA GLU A 55 37.06 42.84 -17.32
C GLU A 55 36.07 41.98 -16.52
N GLU A 56 34.84 41.82 -17.01
CA GLU A 56 33.86 40.93 -16.39
C GLU A 56 34.32 39.48 -16.36
N MET A 57 34.97 38.99 -17.43
CA MET A 57 35.45 37.62 -17.49
C MET A 57 36.60 37.38 -16.49
N VAL A 58 37.57 38.30 -16.42
CA VAL A 58 38.67 38.23 -15.45
C VAL A 58 38.14 38.29 -14.01
N SER A 59 37.19 39.18 -13.70
CA SER A 59 36.58 39.28 -12.36
C SER A 59 35.91 37.97 -11.93
N ARG A 60 35.23 37.27 -12.85
CA ARG A 60 34.57 35.97 -12.58
C ARG A 60 35.60 34.84 -12.40
N ILE A 61 36.72 34.87 -13.11
CA ILE A 61 37.81 33.88 -12.96
C ILE A 61 38.50 34.07 -11.61
N VAL A 62 38.94 35.29 -11.26
CA VAL A 62 39.61 35.59 -9.97
C VAL A 62 38.74 35.18 -8.78
N LYS A 63 37.43 35.48 -8.81
CA LYS A 63 36.49 35.08 -7.75
C LYS A 63 36.33 33.56 -7.62
N ARG A 64 36.37 32.82 -8.73
CA ARG A 64 36.35 31.33 -8.70
C ARG A 64 37.66 30.77 -8.15
N SER A 65 38.81 31.29 -8.58
CA SER A 65 40.12 30.84 -8.08
C SER A 65 40.26 31.08 -6.57
N ALA A 66 39.85 32.26 -6.08
CA ALA A 66 39.85 32.56 -4.65
C ALA A 66 38.94 31.61 -3.83
N PHE A 67 37.75 31.27 -4.35
CA PHE A 67 36.83 30.34 -3.68
C PHE A 67 37.38 28.90 -3.66
N VAL A 68 38.02 28.45 -4.73
CA VAL A 68 38.72 27.15 -4.76
C VAL A 68 39.91 27.12 -3.80
N LEU A 69 40.69 28.21 -3.71
CA LEU A 69 41.79 28.32 -2.76
C LEU A 69 41.29 28.23 -1.31
N PHE A 70 40.18 28.91 -1.00
CA PHE A 70 39.55 28.87 0.33
C PHE A 70 39.05 27.46 0.69
N LEU A 71 38.39 26.76 -0.24
CA LEU A 71 37.99 25.35 -0.05
C LEU A 71 39.19 24.41 0.13
N TRP A 72 40.30 24.66 -0.57
CA TRP A 72 41.52 23.87 -0.43
C TRP A 72 42.18 24.10 0.94
N VAL A 73 42.37 25.36 1.35
CA VAL A 73 42.96 25.72 2.66
C VAL A 73 42.12 25.18 3.82
N THR A 74 40.79 25.30 3.75
CA THR A 74 39.90 24.72 4.79
C THR A 74 39.97 23.19 4.81
N SER A 75 40.04 22.52 3.65
CA SER A 75 40.23 21.06 3.59
C SER A 75 41.57 20.62 4.19
N VAL A 76 42.66 21.35 3.92
CA VAL A 76 43.99 21.09 4.50
C VAL A 76 43.98 21.30 6.01
N LEU A 77 43.34 22.36 6.52
CA LEU A 77 43.19 22.60 7.96
C LEU A 77 42.38 21.51 8.67
N VAL A 78 41.34 20.96 8.03
CA VAL A 78 40.59 19.81 8.55
C VAL A 78 41.49 18.56 8.60
N LEU A 79 42.23 18.26 7.52
CA LEU A 79 43.13 17.11 7.47
C LEU A 79 44.27 17.19 8.50
N LEU A 80 44.81 18.38 8.76
CA LEU A 80 45.82 18.61 9.80
C LEU A 80 45.25 18.38 11.21
N ASN A 81 44.06 18.92 11.51
CA ASN A 81 43.40 18.69 12.81
C ASN A 81 43.04 17.21 13.02
N VAL A 82 42.56 16.50 12.00
CA VAL A 82 42.27 15.06 12.08
C VAL A 82 43.55 14.23 12.33
N ARG A 83 44.69 14.63 11.76
CA ARG A 83 45.99 14.00 12.07
C ARG A 83 46.45 14.27 13.51
N GLY A 84 46.28 15.50 14.01
CA GLY A 84 46.55 15.82 15.42
C GLY A 84 45.69 14.99 16.38
N PHE A 85 44.39 14.84 16.07
CA PHE A 85 43.45 14.08 16.91
C PHE A 85 43.69 12.55 16.87
N THR A 86 44.27 12.02 15.79
CA THR A 86 44.62 10.59 15.72
C THR A 86 45.93 10.26 16.45
N GLN A 87 46.84 11.21 16.64
CA GLN A 87 48.06 10.98 17.43
C GLN A 87 47.84 11.05 18.95
N SER A 88 46.81 11.74 19.46
CA SER A 88 46.49 11.76 20.90
C SER A 88 45.78 10.50 21.40
N ILE A 89 45.09 9.76 20.52
CA ILE A 89 44.32 8.56 20.86
C ILE A 89 45.20 7.31 21.03
N LEU A 90 46.42 7.31 20.47
CA LEU A 90 47.33 6.15 20.41
C LEU A 90 48.38 6.09 21.53
N SER A 91 48.31 6.96 22.55
CA SER A 91 49.31 7.07 23.62
C SER A 91 48.82 6.67 25.03
N HIS A 92 47.56 6.25 25.19
CA HIS A 92 47.05 5.78 26.49
C HIS A 92 47.40 4.32 26.77
N GLN A 93 48.43 4.11 27.59
CA GLN A 93 48.67 2.82 28.25
C GLN A 93 47.62 2.54 29.34
N PRO A 94 47.16 1.29 29.51
CA PRO A 94 46.31 0.90 30.65
C PRO A 94 47.15 0.72 31.92
N GLY A 95 47.48 1.83 32.60
CA GLY A 95 48.54 1.89 33.61
C GLY A 95 48.24 2.64 34.91
N SER A 96 47.02 2.53 35.48
CA SER A 96 46.66 3.20 36.74
C SER A 96 45.96 2.28 37.76
N ARG A 97 46.73 1.48 38.50
CA ARG A 97 46.32 1.04 39.84
C ARG A 97 46.51 2.22 40.80
N GLY A 98 45.48 2.58 41.56
CA GLY A 98 45.61 3.47 42.71
C GLY A 98 44.80 4.76 42.64
N LEU A 99 43.51 4.68 42.98
CA LEU A 99 42.73 5.77 43.59
C LEU A 99 41.46 5.21 44.29
N LEU A 100 41.67 4.21 45.15
CA LEU A 100 40.68 3.67 46.07
C LEU A 100 41.27 3.60 47.48
N HIS A 101 41.36 4.76 48.11
CA HIS A 101 41.56 4.93 49.54
C HIS A 101 40.55 5.98 50.03
N ASN A 102 40.10 5.83 51.28
CA ASN A 102 39.18 6.73 51.98
C ASN A 102 37.70 6.69 51.51
N LEU A 103 37.09 5.49 51.50
CA LEU A 103 35.73 5.36 52.03
C LEU A 103 35.80 4.94 53.51
N PRO A 104 34.88 5.39 54.39
CA PRO A 104 34.86 4.97 55.79
C PRO A 104 34.50 3.49 55.97
N ASN A 105 35.20 2.79 56.86
CA ASN A 105 34.91 1.38 57.21
C ASN A 105 33.64 1.26 58.07
N THR A 106 32.47 1.01 57.48
CA THR A 106 31.29 0.44 58.18
C THR A 106 30.37 -0.29 57.20
N LEU A 107 30.68 -1.55 56.88
CA LEU A 107 29.75 -2.59 56.38
C LEU A 107 30.53 -3.91 56.26
N ASN A 108 30.05 -5.00 56.88
CA ASN A 108 30.75 -6.30 56.85
C ASN A 108 30.59 -6.96 55.47
N PRO A 109 31.67 -7.21 54.70
CA PRO A 109 31.59 -7.74 53.34
C PRO A 109 31.54 -9.27 53.31
N ALA A 110 30.70 -9.88 54.14
CA ALA A 110 30.59 -11.33 54.32
C ALA A 110 29.15 -11.80 54.07
N ASP A 111 28.77 -11.84 52.78
CA ASP A 111 27.88 -12.83 52.15
C ASP A 111 27.55 -12.36 50.73
N GLY A 112 26.84 -11.23 50.61
CA GLY A 112 26.23 -10.79 49.34
C GLY A 112 27.19 -10.56 48.17
N SER A 113 28.41 -10.04 48.40
CA SER A 113 29.35 -9.77 47.29
C SER A 113 29.96 -11.04 46.70
N SER A 114 30.02 -12.15 47.45
CA SER A 114 30.50 -13.43 46.92
C SER A 114 29.50 -14.06 45.95
N ILE A 115 28.21 -13.96 46.30
CA ILE A 115 27.09 -14.44 45.48
C ILE A 115 27.04 -13.70 44.14
N LEU A 116 27.19 -12.36 44.14
CA LEU A 116 27.22 -11.56 42.92
C LEU A 116 28.39 -11.94 41.98
N LEU A 117 29.53 -12.38 42.53
CA LEU A 117 30.67 -12.86 41.75
C LEU A 117 30.50 -14.30 41.22
N GLN A 118 29.51 -15.05 41.73
CA GLN A 118 29.15 -16.40 41.27
C GLN A 118 27.97 -16.40 40.28
N LEU A 119 27.28 -15.28 40.09
CA LEU A 119 26.20 -15.14 39.11
C LEU A 119 26.75 -15.20 37.68
N SER A 120 26.69 -16.39 37.08
CA SER A 120 26.77 -16.52 35.63
C SER A 120 25.47 -16.00 35.00
N PRO A 121 25.51 -15.05 34.04
CA PRO A 121 24.31 -14.61 33.33
C PRO A 121 23.72 -15.80 32.55
N ASN A 122 22.40 -15.98 32.65
CA ASN A 122 21.69 -17.03 31.91
C ASN A 122 21.60 -16.64 30.42
N ILE A 123 22.65 -16.95 29.67
CA ILE A 123 22.72 -16.76 28.22
C ILE A 123 22.08 -17.93 27.49
N ASP A 124 21.41 -17.64 26.37
CA ASP A 124 20.94 -18.69 25.48
C ASP A 124 22.14 -19.44 24.90
N SER A 125 22.25 -20.71 25.28
CA SER A 125 23.30 -21.65 24.86
C SER A 125 22.72 -22.80 24.02
N SER A 126 21.47 -22.66 23.56
CA SER A 126 20.84 -23.65 22.68
C SER A 126 21.58 -23.74 21.34
N GLN A 127 21.79 -24.98 20.87
CA GLN A 127 22.41 -25.23 19.57
C GLN A 127 21.37 -25.03 18.45
N VAL A 128 21.00 -23.78 18.22
CA VAL A 128 20.16 -23.38 17.09
C VAL A 128 20.88 -23.72 15.78
N ASN A 129 20.18 -24.40 14.86
CA ASN A 129 20.65 -24.51 13.49
C ASN A 129 20.49 -23.14 12.81
N VAL A 130 21.55 -22.31 12.92
CA VAL A 130 21.55 -20.91 12.48
C VAL A 130 21.18 -20.77 11.01
N GLU A 131 21.70 -21.64 10.13
CA GLU A 131 21.38 -21.65 8.70
C GLU A 131 19.89 -21.88 8.45
N HIS A 132 19.28 -22.87 9.11
CA HIS A 132 17.85 -23.13 8.98
C HIS A 132 16.98 -22.01 9.58
N ALA A 133 17.40 -21.42 10.71
CA ALA A 133 16.71 -20.29 11.32
C ALA A 133 16.74 -19.06 10.38
N MET A 134 17.90 -18.72 9.81
CA MET A 134 18.05 -17.64 8.83
C MET A 134 17.18 -17.85 7.59
N TYR A 135 17.18 -19.05 7.00
CA TYR A 135 16.35 -19.34 5.83
C TYR A 135 14.85 -19.24 6.16
N THR A 136 14.44 -19.69 7.35
CA THR A 136 13.05 -19.59 7.82
C THR A 136 12.62 -18.13 8.04
N GLU A 137 13.49 -17.30 8.62
CA GLU A 137 13.23 -15.86 8.73
C GLU A 137 13.12 -15.21 7.35
N ILE A 138 14.04 -15.50 6.42
CA ILE A 138 14.01 -14.93 5.07
C ILE A 138 12.72 -15.31 4.33
N GLU A 139 12.25 -16.56 4.40
CA GLU A 139 10.97 -16.95 3.78
C GLU A 139 9.78 -16.17 4.36
N GLN A 140 9.73 -15.99 5.68
CA GLN A 140 8.66 -15.29 6.38
C GLN A 140 8.68 -13.77 6.15
N LYS A 141 9.87 -13.16 6.07
CA LYS A 141 10.05 -11.70 5.91
C LYS A 141 10.02 -11.26 4.44
N LEU A 142 10.46 -12.10 3.51
CA LEU A 142 10.58 -11.78 2.08
C LEU A 142 9.83 -12.80 1.21
N PRO A 143 8.48 -12.91 1.31
CA PRO A 143 7.70 -13.89 0.54
C PRO A 143 7.74 -13.66 -0.98
N SER A 144 8.18 -12.48 -1.44
CA SER A 144 8.46 -12.18 -2.85
C SER A 144 9.80 -12.72 -3.35
N LEU A 145 10.64 -13.32 -2.50
CA LEU A 145 11.89 -13.97 -2.87
C LEU A 145 11.66 -15.43 -3.32
N PRO A 146 12.26 -15.90 -4.42
CA PRO A 146 12.16 -17.29 -4.87
C PRO A 146 12.72 -18.31 -3.86
N LEU A 147 11.94 -19.35 -3.55
CA LEU A 147 12.34 -20.43 -2.62
C LEU A 147 13.63 -21.17 -3.02
N ALA A 148 14.00 -21.13 -4.30
CA ALA A 148 15.26 -21.69 -4.79
C ALA A 148 16.49 -21.20 -4.01
N TYR A 149 16.52 -19.92 -3.61
CA TYR A 149 17.60 -19.34 -2.80
C TYR A 149 17.72 -19.94 -1.40
N LEU A 150 16.60 -20.44 -0.85
CA LEU A 150 16.48 -20.95 0.53
C LEU A 150 16.51 -22.50 0.57
N SER A 151 16.49 -23.14 -0.60
CA SER A 151 16.53 -24.59 -0.73
C SER A 151 17.93 -25.15 -0.52
N LYS A 152 18.05 -26.39 -0.03
CA LYS A 152 19.32 -27.14 0.00
C LYS A 152 19.97 -27.30 -1.39
N ASN A 153 19.17 -27.14 -2.46
CA ASN A 153 19.60 -27.17 -3.84
C ASN A 153 19.96 -25.79 -4.41
N SER A 154 20.06 -24.74 -3.59
CA SER A 154 20.43 -23.37 -4.01
C SER A 154 21.66 -23.32 -4.91
N LYS A 155 22.70 -24.11 -4.58
CA LYS A 155 23.94 -24.28 -5.37
C LYS A 155 23.70 -24.80 -6.80
N MET A 156 22.59 -25.48 -7.08
CA MET A 156 22.21 -25.92 -8.43
C MET A 156 21.85 -24.74 -9.33
N PHE A 157 21.22 -23.70 -8.77
CA PHE A 157 20.78 -22.51 -9.51
C PHE A 157 21.95 -21.60 -9.89
N ASN A 158 23.11 -21.71 -9.23
CA ASN A 158 24.34 -21.04 -9.66
C ASN A 158 24.84 -21.50 -11.05
N VAL A 159 24.33 -22.62 -11.57
CA VAL A 159 24.63 -23.16 -12.91
C VAL A 159 23.56 -22.74 -13.95
N PHE A 160 22.54 -21.98 -13.55
CA PHE A 160 21.49 -21.50 -14.44
C PHE A 160 21.97 -20.21 -15.12
N GLN A 161 22.25 -20.30 -16.42
CA GLN A 161 22.63 -19.19 -17.28
C GLN A 161 22.33 -19.56 -18.73
N LYS A 162 22.20 -18.57 -19.63
CA LYS A 162 22.19 -18.86 -21.07
C LYS A 162 23.62 -19.11 -21.59
N ASN A 163 24.54 -18.22 -21.25
CA ASN A 163 25.99 -18.41 -21.41
C ASN A 163 26.74 -17.42 -20.49
N GLU A 164 28.07 -17.37 -20.58
CA GLU A 164 28.89 -16.55 -19.69
C GLU A 164 28.66 -15.03 -19.79
N SER A 165 28.14 -14.55 -20.93
CA SER A 165 27.98 -13.13 -21.28
C SER A 165 26.52 -12.69 -21.48
N CYS A 166 25.55 -13.59 -21.30
CA CYS A 166 24.12 -13.32 -21.44
C CYS A 166 23.32 -14.04 -20.36
N ALA A 167 22.68 -13.24 -19.49
CA ALA A 167 21.72 -13.63 -18.46
C ALA A 167 22.09 -14.88 -17.64
N LYS A 168 22.75 -14.65 -16.51
CA LYS A 168 22.90 -15.62 -15.41
C LYS A 168 21.72 -15.50 -14.45
N PHE A 169 21.35 -16.58 -13.77
CA PHE A 169 20.42 -16.54 -12.66
C PHE A 169 21.08 -15.71 -11.55
N PRO A 170 20.51 -14.57 -11.13
CA PRO A 170 21.17 -13.69 -10.18
C PRO A 170 21.31 -14.40 -8.83
N SER A 171 22.46 -14.27 -8.17
CA SER A 171 22.60 -14.72 -6.78
C SER A 171 21.77 -13.82 -5.86
N LEU A 172 21.58 -14.24 -4.61
CA LEU A 172 20.88 -13.40 -3.61
C LEU A 172 21.59 -12.05 -3.38
N TYR A 173 22.91 -12.00 -3.61
CA TYR A 173 23.74 -10.80 -3.43
C TYR A 173 23.73 -9.86 -4.64
N ASP A 174 23.23 -10.30 -5.79
CA ASP A 174 23.03 -9.46 -6.98
C ASP A 174 21.69 -8.68 -6.93
N ILE A 175 20.82 -8.96 -5.94
CA ILE A 175 19.50 -8.35 -5.81
C ILE A 175 19.57 -6.99 -5.10
N GLU A 176 19.21 -5.92 -5.80
CA GLU A 176 19.12 -4.56 -5.24
C GLU A 176 17.83 -4.37 -4.43
N PHE A 177 17.85 -4.72 -3.14
CA PHE A 177 16.72 -4.44 -2.24
C PHE A 177 16.57 -2.93 -1.96
N ASN A 178 15.34 -2.43 -2.07
CA ASN A 178 14.94 -1.13 -1.54
C ASN A 178 14.17 -1.34 -0.23
N ASN A 179 14.68 -0.73 0.84
CA ASN A 179 14.21 -0.93 2.23
C ASN A 179 14.22 -2.42 2.67
N ILE A 180 13.12 -3.16 2.50
CA ILE A 180 12.96 -4.57 2.86
C ILE A 180 12.19 -5.28 1.74
N TYR A 181 10.92 -4.90 1.52
CA TYR A 181 9.97 -5.68 0.71
C TYR A 181 9.99 -5.38 -0.81
N TRP A 182 10.90 -4.52 -1.27
CA TRP A 182 10.95 -4.07 -2.66
C TRP A 182 12.29 -4.43 -3.31
N GLN A 183 12.26 -4.82 -4.58
CA GLN A 183 13.47 -5.00 -5.40
C GLN A 183 13.58 -3.89 -6.44
N SER A 184 14.80 -3.53 -6.83
CA SER A 184 15.09 -2.34 -7.63
C SER A 184 15.54 -2.68 -9.04
N LEU A 185 15.12 -1.86 -10.00
CA LEU A 185 15.69 -1.81 -11.34
C LEU A 185 15.91 -0.35 -11.72
N SER A 186 17.17 0.02 -11.90
CA SER A 186 17.58 1.27 -12.52
C SER A 186 17.69 1.09 -14.04
N THR A 187 17.09 2.02 -14.80
CA THR A 187 17.09 2.01 -16.28
C THR A 187 17.55 3.36 -16.83
N SER A 188 17.95 3.39 -18.09
CA SER A 188 18.32 4.61 -18.84
C SER A 188 17.23 5.68 -18.84
N ASN A 189 15.96 5.32 -18.59
CA ASN A 189 14.88 6.28 -18.39
C ASN A 189 13.93 5.90 -17.23
N GLY A 190 14.48 5.72 -16.03
CA GLY A 190 13.69 5.68 -14.79
C GLY A 190 14.11 4.61 -13.80
N THR A 191 13.53 4.68 -12.61
CA THR A 191 13.75 3.72 -11.52
C THR A 191 12.42 3.03 -11.22
N PHE A 192 12.47 1.71 -11.15
CA PHE A 192 11.37 0.83 -10.83
C PHE A 192 11.64 0.22 -9.45
N TYR A 193 10.66 0.29 -8.56
CA TYR A 193 10.62 -0.56 -7.37
C TYR A 193 9.53 -1.60 -7.58
N LEU A 194 9.93 -2.86 -7.66
CA LEU A 194 9.07 -4.00 -7.89
C LEU A 194 8.69 -4.62 -6.54
N TYR A 195 7.42 -4.96 -6.35
CA TYR A 195 6.90 -5.46 -5.09
C TYR A 195 6.81 -7.00 -5.09
N SER A 196 6.05 -7.55 -6.03
CA SER A 196 5.73 -8.98 -6.11
C SER A 196 5.15 -9.33 -7.49
N ALA A 197 5.24 -10.60 -7.87
CA ALA A 197 4.87 -11.14 -9.17
C ALA A 197 3.91 -12.34 -9.03
N TYR A 198 2.96 -12.48 -9.95
CA TYR A 198 1.86 -13.45 -9.84
C TYR A 198 1.49 -14.06 -11.19
N TYR A 199 1.11 -15.33 -11.19
CA TYR A 199 0.72 -16.07 -12.40
C TYR A 199 -0.79 -15.91 -12.69
N ASP A 200 -1.11 -15.31 -13.83
CA ASP A 200 -2.45 -14.96 -14.30
C ASP A 200 -2.85 -15.84 -15.49
N ILE A 201 -3.69 -16.85 -15.23
CA ILE A 201 -4.23 -17.80 -16.22
C ILE A 201 -5.76 -17.67 -16.36
N ARG A 202 -6.36 -16.55 -15.93
CA ARG A 202 -7.80 -16.35 -15.94
C ARG A 202 -8.32 -16.31 -17.38
N LYS A 203 -9.39 -17.06 -17.68
CA LYS A 203 -9.88 -17.30 -19.06
C LYS A 203 -10.28 -16.03 -19.84
N MET A 204 -10.55 -14.92 -19.16
CA MET A 204 -10.86 -13.62 -19.79
C MET A 204 -9.61 -12.74 -20.06
N SER A 205 -8.41 -13.23 -19.73
CA SER A 205 -7.13 -12.61 -20.11
C SER A 205 -6.90 -12.72 -21.62
N LYS A 206 -7.08 -11.62 -22.34
CA LYS A 206 -6.80 -11.53 -23.79
C LYS A 206 -5.33 -11.74 -24.16
N ILE A 207 -4.43 -11.81 -23.17
CA ILE A 207 -2.99 -12.07 -23.35
C ILE A 207 -2.59 -13.50 -22.99
N GLY A 208 -3.57 -14.39 -22.77
CA GLY A 208 -3.32 -15.76 -22.32
C GLY A 208 -2.69 -15.83 -20.91
N PRO A 209 -1.99 -16.93 -20.60
CA PRO A 209 -1.13 -17.06 -19.43
C PRO A 209 -0.07 -15.96 -19.38
N ALA A 210 -0.01 -15.22 -18.29
CA ALA A 210 0.95 -14.14 -18.11
C ALA A 210 1.45 -14.07 -16.67
N VAL A 211 2.63 -13.47 -16.47
CA VAL A 211 3.04 -12.97 -15.16
C VAL A 211 2.69 -11.49 -15.07
N ARG A 212 1.99 -11.15 -14.00
CA ARG A 212 1.63 -9.79 -13.60
C ARG A 212 2.58 -9.36 -12.49
N ILE A 213 3.11 -8.15 -12.54
CA ILE A 213 4.08 -7.64 -11.56
C ILE A 213 3.60 -6.28 -11.06
N LEU A 214 3.50 -6.10 -9.74
CA LEU A 214 3.19 -4.79 -9.16
C LEU A 214 4.47 -3.98 -8.95
N ALA A 215 4.46 -2.73 -9.38
CA ALA A 215 5.61 -1.84 -9.33
C ALA A 215 5.24 -0.39 -9.03
N MET A 216 6.19 0.36 -8.48
CA MET A 216 6.16 1.81 -8.30
C MET A 216 7.31 2.43 -9.08
N ILE A 217 6.98 3.19 -10.13
CA ILE A 217 7.95 3.70 -11.12
C ILE A 217 8.00 5.23 -11.05
N ASN A 218 9.18 5.86 -11.05
CA ASN A 218 9.31 7.34 -11.07
C ASN A 218 9.04 7.98 -12.45
N ARG A 219 8.20 7.34 -13.27
CA ARG A 219 7.81 7.79 -14.61
C ARG A 219 6.31 7.71 -14.84
N ILE A 220 5.75 8.77 -15.41
CA ILE A 220 4.46 8.71 -16.10
C ILE A 220 4.71 8.28 -17.56
N GLU A 221 3.87 7.37 -18.06
CA GLU A 221 3.94 6.82 -19.43
C GLU A 221 5.36 6.34 -19.81
N PRO A 222 5.93 5.34 -19.09
CA PRO A 222 7.28 4.84 -19.31
C PRO A 222 7.47 4.32 -20.75
N THR A 223 8.32 5.01 -21.51
CA THR A 223 8.67 4.67 -22.91
C THR A 223 9.78 3.62 -23.01
N ILE A 224 10.43 3.28 -21.90
CA ILE A 224 11.54 2.33 -21.85
C ILE A 224 11.06 0.92 -22.22
N LYS A 225 11.82 0.23 -23.08
CA LYS A 225 11.55 -1.15 -23.49
C LYS A 225 12.30 -2.09 -22.55
N THR A 226 11.61 -2.66 -21.57
CA THR A 226 12.18 -3.69 -20.68
C THR A 226 11.73 -5.09 -21.11
N HIS A 227 12.41 -6.10 -20.59
CA HIS A 227 12.21 -7.51 -20.89
C HIS A 227 12.10 -8.30 -19.58
N CYS A 228 11.19 -9.26 -19.53
CA CYS A 228 11.18 -10.27 -18.47
C CYS A 228 12.13 -11.42 -18.83
N GLN A 229 12.94 -11.84 -17.87
CA GLN A 229 13.67 -13.11 -17.90
C GLN A 229 12.91 -14.07 -16.97
N PHE A 230 12.29 -15.11 -17.54
CA PHE A 230 11.60 -16.15 -16.75
C PHE A 230 12.52 -17.33 -16.48
N TRP A 231 12.56 -17.76 -15.22
CA TRP A 231 13.29 -18.96 -14.81
C TRP A 231 12.30 -20.08 -14.48
N PHE A 232 12.63 -21.31 -14.88
CA PHE A 232 11.81 -22.51 -14.63
C PHE A 232 12.70 -23.57 -14.00
N GLU A 233 12.20 -24.26 -12.97
CA GLU A 233 12.95 -25.24 -12.18
C GLU A 233 13.72 -26.27 -13.02
N ASN A 234 13.10 -26.78 -14.08
CA ASN A 234 13.69 -27.79 -14.97
C ASN A 234 14.23 -27.18 -16.30
N LYS A 235 14.72 -25.93 -16.29
CA LYS A 235 15.41 -25.30 -17.43
C LYS A 235 16.53 -24.36 -16.96
N LYS A 236 17.78 -24.70 -17.28
CA LYS A 236 18.98 -23.90 -16.93
C LYS A 236 19.06 -22.53 -17.61
N GLU A 237 18.42 -22.35 -18.77
CA GLU A 237 18.41 -21.08 -19.49
C GLU A 237 17.14 -20.26 -19.17
N PRO A 238 17.23 -18.92 -19.10
CA PRO A 238 16.05 -18.07 -18.98
C PRO A 238 15.24 -18.03 -20.28
N VAL A 239 13.92 -17.85 -20.14
CA VAL A 239 13.00 -17.58 -21.25
C VAL A 239 12.73 -16.08 -21.29
N PHE A 240 13.18 -15.41 -22.35
CA PHE A 240 13.03 -13.98 -22.51
C PHE A 240 11.71 -13.61 -23.18
N VAL A 241 11.01 -12.62 -22.63
CA VAL A 241 9.90 -11.94 -23.31
C VAL A 241 10.02 -10.42 -23.14
N LYS A 242 9.51 -9.66 -24.11
CA LYS A 242 9.37 -8.22 -23.98
C LYS A 242 8.20 -7.90 -23.03
N VAL A 243 8.34 -6.89 -22.17
CA VAL A 243 7.20 -6.34 -21.41
C VAL A 243 6.15 -5.81 -22.38
N MET A 244 4.89 -6.21 -22.18
CA MET A 244 3.79 -5.89 -23.10
C MET A 244 3.04 -4.62 -22.73
N GLU A 245 2.72 -4.45 -21.44
CA GLU A 245 2.06 -3.25 -20.92
C GLU A 245 2.63 -2.86 -19.53
N TYR A 246 2.78 -1.55 -19.32
CA TYR A 246 2.88 -0.95 -17.99
C TYR A 246 1.52 -0.30 -17.68
N LYS A 247 0.58 -1.06 -17.12
CA LYS A 247 -0.80 -0.61 -16.95
C LYS A 247 -0.92 0.30 -15.71
N TYR A 248 -1.17 1.59 -15.94
CA TYR A 248 -1.18 2.59 -14.87
C TYR A 248 -2.36 2.40 -13.90
N ILE A 249 -2.08 2.32 -12.60
CA ILE A 249 -3.06 2.06 -11.53
C ILE A 249 -3.60 3.40 -10.96
N TRP A 250 -3.96 4.39 -11.78
CA TRP A 250 -4.51 5.67 -11.29
C TRP A 250 -5.21 6.45 -12.42
N TYR A 251 -6.07 7.41 -12.06
CA TYR A 251 -6.56 8.38 -13.04
C TYR A 251 -5.70 9.65 -13.03
N LYS A 252 -5.17 10.03 -14.20
CA LYS A 252 -4.34 11.24 -14.39
C LYS A 252 -4.96 12.51 -13.78
N LYS A 253 -6.30 12.60 -13.77
CA LYS A 253 -7.09 13.73 -13.24
C LYS A 253 -7.17 13.82 -11.71
N TRP A 254 -6.73 12.81 -10.96
CA TRP A 254 -6.75 12.80 -9.49
C TRP A 254 -5.51 13.45 -8.84
N GLY A 255 -4.64 14.07 -9.64
CA GLY A 255 -3.42 14.72 -9.17
C GLY A 255 -2.22 13.76 -9.08
N ASN A 256 -1.07 14.29 -8.65
CA ASN A 256 0.24 13.62 -8.61
C ASN A 256 0.76 13.07 -9.96
N TYR A 257 0.08 13.32 -11.08
CA TYR A 257 0.52 12.90 -12.42
C TYR A 257 1.72 13.73 -12.93
N LYS A 258 2.93 13.39 -12.48
CA LYS A 258 4.18 14.10 -12.81
C LYS A 258 5.36 13.13 -12.88
N GLN A 259 6.27 13.36 -13.82
CA GLN A 259 7.58 12.69 -13.85
C GLN A 259 8.35 12.91 -12.54
N GLY A 260 9.11 11.91 -12.10
CA GLY A 260 9.91 11.95 -10.86
C GLY A 260 9.16 11.62 -9.57
N ILE A 261 7.82 11.63 -9.57
CA ILE A 261 7.02 11.08 -8.47
C ILE A 261 6.77 9.60 -8.75
N PHE A 262 6.87 8.73 -7.75
CA PHE A 262 6.58 7.30 -7.91
C PHE A 262 5.09 7.05 -8.18
N GLN A 263 4.83 6.25 -9.21
CA GLN A 263 3.51 5.98 -9.78
C GLN A 263 3.24 4.48 -9.76
N PRO A 264 2.04 4.02 -9.36
CA PRO A 264 1.72 2.60 -9.29
C PRO A 264 1.37 2.02 -10.66
N TYR A 265 1.96 0.87 -11.00
CA TYR A 265 1.76 0.16 -12.27
C TYR A 265 1.61 -1.35 -12.06
N LEU A 266 0.79 -1.95 -12.94
CA LEU A 266 0.72 -3.38 -13.16
C LEU A 266 1.46 -3.70 -14.47
N ILE A 267 2.67 -4.26 -14.36
CA ILE A 267 3.48 -4.69 -15.50
C ILE A 267 3.00 -6.07 -15.95
N ALA A 268 3.01 -6.34 -17.26
CA ALA A 268 2.60 -7.64 -17.81
C ALA A 268 3.63 -8.24 -18.77
N CYS A 269 3.96 -9.50 -18.54
CA CYS A 269 4.78 -10.34 -19.42
C CYS A 269 4.02 -11.62 -19.74
N GLN A 270 3.63 -11.80 -21.00
CA GLN A 270 2.98 -13.02 -21.47
C GLN A 270 3.95 -14.20 -21.42
N ILE A 271 3.48 -15.38 -21.02
CA ILE A 271 4.26 -16.61 -21.13
C ILE A 271 4.22 -17.08 -22.59
N PRO A 272 5.35 -17.45 -23.23
CA PRO A 272 5.33 -17.98 -24.59
C PRO A 272 4.62 -19.34 -24.65
N GLU A 273 3.98 -19.62 -25.78
CA GLU A 273 3.12 -20.80 -25.97
C GLU A 273 3.74 -22.16 -25.55
N PRO A 274 5.03 -22.48 -25.84
CA PRO A 274 5.67 -23.71 -25.37
C PRO A 274 5.79 -23.87 -23.84
N TYR A 275 5.46 -22.82 -23.08
CA TYR A 275 5.52 -22.76 -21.62
C TYR A 275 4.13 -22.51 -20.99
N HIS A 276 3.03 -22.45 -21.76
CA HIS A 276 1.67 -22.23 -21.22
C HIS A 276 1.24 -23.27 -20.16
N SER A 277 1.81 -24.48 -20.17
CA SER A 277 1.56 -25.54 -19.18
C SER A 277 2.48 -25.49 -17.95
N LYS A 278 3.40 -24.52 -17.87
CA LYS A 278 4.43 -24.42 -16.84
C LYS A 278 4.31 -23.09 -16.10
N VAL A 279 4.36 -23.16 -14.77
CA VAL A 279 4.51 -21.98 -13.91
C VAL A 279 6.00 -21.61 -13.88
N PRO A 280 6.39 -20.36 -14.12
CA PRO A 280 7.76 -19.91 -13.83
C PRO A 280 8.03 -20.02 -12.33
N LEU A 281 9.27 -20.36 -11.96
CA LEU A 281 9.75 -20.26 -10.58
C LEU A 281 9.85 -18.79 -10.17
N SER A 282 10.40 -17.97 -11.06
CA SER A 282 10.66 -16.56 -10.81
C SER A 282 10.73 -15.72 -12.08
N VAL A 283 10.70 -14.40 -11.91
CA VAL A 283 10.84 -13.41 -12.99
C VAL A 283 11.78 -12.28 -12.59
N SER A 284 12.71 -11.96 -13.48
CA SER A 284 13.52 -10.75 -13.45
C SER A 284 13.03 -9.76 -14.50
N ILE A 285 13.06 -8.45 -14.24
CA ILE A 285 12.91 -7.41 -15.25
C ILE A 285 14.28 -6.79 -15.54
N VAL A 286 14.64 -6.67 -16.81
CA VAL A 286 15.90 -6.06 -17.28
C VAL A 286 15.63 -5.06 -18.40
N GLU A 287 16.56 -4.14 -18.65
CA GLU A 287 16.45 -3.22 -19.80
C GLU A 287 16.70 -3.97 -21.11
N LYS A 288 17.86 -4.62 -21.26
CA LYS A 288 18.23 -5.41 -22.44
C LYS A 288 18.17 -6.89 -22.09
N VAL A 289 17.80 -7.70 -23.09
CA VAL A 289 17.54 -9.15 -22.97
C VAL A 289 18.63 -9.91 -22.19
N CYS A 290 19.91 -9.63 -22.47
CA CYS A 290 21.06 -10.35 -21.90
C CYS A 290 21.64 -9.75 -20.61
N ASP A 291 21.13 -8.62 -20.11
CA ASP A 291 21.68 -7.99 -18.89
C ASP A 291 21.57 -8.96 -17.69
N ASN A 292 22.53 -8.93 -16.77
CA ASN A 292 22.39 -9.59 -15.47
C ASN A 292 21.38 -8.79 -14.62
N ALA A 293 20.43 -9.47 -14.00
CA ALA A 293 19.32 -8.81 -13.33
C ALA A 293 19.61 -8.42 -11.88
N THR A 294 19.32 -7.15 -11.53
CA THR A 294 19.34 -6.63 -10.16
C THR A 294 18.13 -7.04 -9.31
N ASN A 295 17.28 -7.94 -9.84
CA ASN A 295 15.99 -8.30 -9.27
C ASN A 295 15.56 -9.69 -9.77
N ASN A 296 14.85 -10.43 -8.92
CA ASN A 296 14.30 -11.75 -9.20
C ASN A 296 13.13 -12.01 -8.22
N LEU A 297 11.90 -11.89 -8.72
CA LEU A 297 10.68 -12.06 -7.93
C LEU A 297 10.15 -13.48 -8.06
N ARG A 298 9.75 -14.09 -6.94
CA ARG A 298 8.94 -15.31 -6.89
C ARG A 298 7.66 -15.08 -7.68
N VAL A 299 7.31 -16.01 -8.57
CA VAL A 299 6.02 -15.98 -9.25
C VAL A 299 4.99 -16.73 -8.40
N ILE A 300 4.11 -15.96 -7.75
CA ILE A 300 3.08 -16.48 -6.84
C ILE A 300 1.92 -17.09 -7.65
N TYR A 301 1.53 -18.32 -7.29
CA TYR A 301 0.41 -19.05 -7.91
C TYR A 301 -0.40 -19.82 -6.86
N ASN A 302 -1.04 -19.06 -5.97
CA ASN A 302 -1.88 -19.62 -4.90
C ASN A 302 -3.18 -20.17 -5.50
N LYS A 303 -3.23 -21.48 -5.76
CA LYS A 303 -4.40 -22.16 -6.31
C LYS A 303 -4.83 -23.35 -5.44
N PRO A 304 -5.67 -23.12 -4.40
CA PRO A 304 -6.21 -24.22 -3.61
C PRO A 304 -7.16 -25.11 -4.46
N PRO A 305 -7.40 -26.38 -4.06
CA PRO A 305 -8.31 -27.29 -4.78
C PRO A 305 -9.76 -26.80 -4.84
N LYS A 306 -10.20 -26.01 -3.86
CA LYS A 306 -11.53 -25.41 -3.76
C LYS A 306 -11.38 -23.92 -3.41
N LYS A 307 -12.23 -23.05 -3.97
CA LYS A 307 -12.34 -21.64 -3.56
C LYS A 307 -13.18 -21.52 -2.28
N GLY A 308 -12.80 -20.60 -1.40
CA GLY A 308 -13.70 -20.04 -0.39
C GLY A 308 -14.72 -19.10 -1.02
N GLY A 309 -15.77 -18.73 -0.28
CA GLY A 309 -16.77 -17.75 -0.73
C GLY A 309 -16.21 -16.33 -0.75
N PHE A 310 -15.86 -15.81 0.44
CA PHE A 310 -15.53 -14.39 0.61
C PHE A 310 -14.23 -14.17 1.38
N ALA A 311 -13.41 -13.25 0.88
CA ALA A 311 -12.29 -12.66 1.62
C ALA A 311 -12.39 -11.13 1.67
N VAL A 312 -11.76 -10.54 2.67
CA VAL A 312 -11.66 -9.08 2.85
C VAL A 312 -10.21 -8.64 2.72
N CYS A 313 -9.98 -7.59 1.94
CA CYS A 313 -8.70 -6.93 1.77
C CYS A 313 -8.74 -5.54 2.42
N VAL A 314 -7.77 -5.23 3.26
CA VAL A 314 -7.67 -3.95 3.98
C VAL A 314 -6.49 -3.12 3.44
N LYS A 315 -6.55 -1.80 3.57
CA LYS A 315 -5.39 -0.92 3.24
C LYS A 315 -4.24 -1.08 4.24
N GLY A 316 -3.10 -0.46 3.91
CA GLY A 316 -1.99 -0.29 4.85
C GLY A 316 -2.43 0.43 6.14
N LEU A 317 -2.33 -0.26 7.27
CA LEU A 317 -2.70 0.22 8.60
C LEU A 317 -1.64 1.20 9.13
N ASP A 318 -2.07 2.44 9.36
CA ASP A 318 -1.26 3.61 9.73
C ASP A 318 -1.90 4.27 10.96
N PHE A 319 -1.74 3.59 12.10
CA PHE A 319 -2.45 3.81 13.37
C PHE A 319 -1.52 3.74 14.60
N GLN A 320 -0.24 4.09 14.45
CA GLN A 320 0.76 4.03 15.53
C GLN A 320 0.31 4.76 16.81
N TYR A 321 -0.34 5.92 16.65
CA TYR A 321 -0.74 6.82 17.74
C TYR A 321 -2.24 6.76 18.07
N THR A 322 -2.93 5.67 17.74
CA THR A 322 -4.37 5.53 18.03
C THR A 322 -4.71 4.07 18.27
N ASP A 323 -5.12 3.75 19.50
CA ASP A 323 -5.58 2.40 19.81
C ASP A 323 -7.02 2.19 19.30
N LEU A 324 -7.15 1.34 18.30
CA LEU A 324 -8.44 0.92 17.73
C LEU A 324 -8.73 -0.56 18.01
N SER A 325 -7.91 -1.23 18.82
CA SER A 325 -7.92 -2.68 19.00
C SER A 325 -9.29 -3.24 19.41
N VAL A 326 -9.99 -2.63 20.36
CA VAL A 326 -11.34 -3.08 20.78
C VAL A 326 -12.36 -2.99 19.64
N ARG A 327 -12.41 -1.86 18.91
CA ARG A 327 -13.29 -1.69 17.72
C ARG A 327 -12.91 -2.69 16.61
N MET A 328 -11.63 -3.03 16.49
CA MET A 328 -11.11 -3.97 15.51
C MET A 328 -11.46 -5.43 15.82
N VAL A 329 -11.54 -5.82 17.10
CA VAL A 329 -12.04 -7.15 17.50
C VAL A 329 -13.52 -7.31 17.10
N GLU A 330 -14.37 -6.33 17.42
CA GLU A 330 -15.78 -6.31 17.01
C GLU A 330 -15.94 -6.39 15.48
N TRP A 331 -15.14 -5.63 14.73
CA TRP A 331 -15.17 -5.64 13.27
C TRP A 331 -14.75 -7.00 12.67
N ILE A 332 -13.70 -7.63 13.20
CA ILE A 332 -13.23 -8.95 12.73
C ILE A 332 -14.31 -10.03 12.97
N GLU A 333 -14.93 -10.06 14.16
CA GLU A 333 -15.97 -11.04 14.46
C GLU A 333 -17.28 -10.79 13.69
N LEU A 334 -17.66 -9.53 13.46
CA LEU A 334 -18.81 -9.20 12.62
C LEU A 334 -18.60 -9.63 11.17
N LEU A 335 -17.41 -9.46 10.60
CA LEU A 335 -17.08 -9.99 9.28
C LEU A 335 -17.09 -11.52 9.25
N GLY A 336 -16.61 -12.17 10.31
CA GLY A 336 -16.70 -13.63 10.48
C GLY A 336 -18.13 -14.15 10.56
N LEU A 337 -19.05 -13.41 11.20
CA LEU A 337 -20.49 -13.71 11.25
C LEU A 337 -21.19 -13.47 9.90
N LEU A 338 -20.77 -12.45 9.14
CA LEU A 338 -21.27 -12.16 7.79
C LEU A 338 -20.83 -13.19 6.74
N GLY A 339 -19.81 -14.00 7.02
CA GLY A 339 -19.30 -15.05 6.14
C GLY A 339 -17.98 -14.73 5.43
N ALA A 340 -17.18 -13.78 5.94
CA ALA A 340 -15.78 -13.63 5.51
C ALA A 340 -14.94 -14.78 6.09
N GLU A 341 -14.30 -15.58 5.22
CA GLU A 341 -13.47 -16.71 5.62
C GLU A 341 -12.05 -16.28 6.04
N LYS A 342 -11.55 -15.19 5.46
CA LYS A 342 -10.20 -14.67 5.68
C LYS A 342 -10.16 -13.15 5.50
N ILE A 343 -9.43 -12.46 6.38
CA ILE A 343 -9.12 -11.03 6.24
C ILE A 343 -7.62 -10.84 6.01
N PHE A 344 -7.26 -10.08 5.00
CA PHE A 344 -5.88 -9.75 4.62
C PHE A 344 -5.58 -8.30 5.02
N PHE A 345 -4.65 -8.13 5.96
CA PHE A 345 -4.18 -6.85 6.46
C PHE A 345 -2.78 -6.54 5.95
N TYR A 346 -2.49 -5.24 5.83
CA TYR A 346 -1.16 -4.75 5.54
C TYR A 346 -0.67 -3.86 6.67
N GLU A 347 0.40 -4.23 7.34
CA GLU A 347 0.91 -3.51 8.50
C GLU A 347 1.98 -2.50 8.03
N LEU A 348 1.66 -1.20 8.07
CA LEU A 348 2.67 -0.15 7.92
C LEU A 348 3.25 0.16 9.31
N GLN A 349 2.43 0.76 10.19
CA GLN A 349 2.76 1.12 11.57
C GLN A 349 1.47 1.20 12.39
N VAL A 350 1.35 0.39 13.44
CA VAL A 350 0.15 0.33 14.29
C VAL A 350 0.49 0.40 15.77
N HIS A 351 -0.50 0.70 16.61
CA HIS A 351 -0.36 0.67 18.06
C HIS A 351 -0.07 -0.76 18.55
N GLN A 352 0.74 -0.94 19.61
CA GLN A 352 1.16 -2.28 20.07
C GLN A 352 -0.03 -3.21 20.38
N ASN A 353 -1.12 -2.66 20.90
CA ASN A 353 -2.36 -3.41 21.16
C ASN A 353 -3.07 -3.87 19.88
N ILE A 354 -2.94 -3.12 18.77
CA ILE A 354 -3.40 -3.59 17.44
C ILE A 354 -2.52 -4.76 16.97
N SER A 355 -1.20 -4.71 17.14
CA SER A 355 -0.32 -5.86 16.82
C SER A 355 -0.62 -7.10 17.67
N LYS A 356 -1.09 -6.95 18.93
CA LYS A 356 -1.61 -8.08 19.75
C LYS A 356 -2.86 -8.71 19.11
N VAL A 357 -3.86 -7.90 18.74
CA VAL A 357 -5.09 -8.36 18.05
C VAL A 357 -4.76 -9.06 16.73
N LEU A 358 -3.86 -8.46 15.93
CA LEU A 358 -3.39 -9.03 14.67
C LEU A 358 -2.74 -10.41 14.88
N LYS A 359 -1.81 -10.54 15.84
CA LYS A 359 -1.18 -11.83 16.17
C LYS A 359 -2.21 -12.88 16.60
N TYR A 360 -3.07 -12.55 17.55
CA TYR A 360 -4.11 -13.43 18.11
C TYR A 360 -5.02 -14.07 17.05
N TYR A 361 -5.43 -13.27 16.04
CA TYR A 361 -6.28 -13.74 14.95
C TYR A 361 -5.51 -14.44 13.81
N GLN A 362 -4.22 -14.11 13.62
CA GLN A 362 -3.38 -14.79 12.64
C GLN A 362 -3.07 -16.23 13.11
N GLU A 363 -2.77 -16.42 14.39
CA GLU A 363 -2.58 -17.74 15.01
C GLU A 363 -3.85 -18.61 14.93
N ARG A 364 -5.04 -17.99 14.98
CA ARG A 364 -6.36 -18.64 14.77
C ARG A 364 -6.73 -18.83 13.29
N GLY A 365 -5.82 -18.53 12.37
CA GLY A 365 -6.02 -18.67 10.93
C GLY A 365 -7.05 -17.70 10.31
N LYS A 366 -7.72 -16.85 11.10
CA LYS A 366 -8.76 -15.93 10.63
C LYS A 366 -8.24 -14.80 9.75
N ILE A 367 -6.98 -14.41 9.94
CA ILE A 367 -6.36 -13.30 9.20
C ILE A 367 -4.98 -13.66 8.65
N ASP A 368 -4.49 -12.87 7.70
CA ASP A 368 -3.15 -12.89 7.10
C ASP A 368 -2.63 -11.45 7.18
N VAL A 369 -1.46 -11.26 7.80
CA VAL A 369 -0.88 -9.95 8.07
C VAL A 369 0.43 -9.83 7.28
N THR A 370 0.43 -8.91 6.32
CA THR A 370 1.57 -8.70 5.42
C THR A 370 2.24 -7.36 5.75
N PRO A 371 3.45 -7.37 6.33
CA PRO A 371 4.22 -6.14 6.56
C PRO A 371 4.43 -5.35 5.26
N LEU A 372 4.40 -4.01 5.35
CA LEU A 372 4.46 -3.11 4.20
C LEU A 372 5.37 -1.91 4.45
N THR A 373 5.94 -1.38 3.37
CA THR A 373 6.77 -0.17 3.35
C THR A 373 6.45 0.71 2.14
N LEU A 374 6.77 1.99 2.23
CA LEU A 374 6.73 2.92 1.12
C LEU A 374 8.03 2.80 0.28
N PRO A 375 7.95 2.63 -1.05
CA PRO A 375 9.12 2.43 -1.90
C PRO A 375 9.92 3.71 -2.17
N GLY A 376 11.19 3.52 -2.49
CA GLY A 376 12.14 4.56 -2.89
C GLY A 376 12.58 5.44 -1.72
N GLY A 377 12.80 6.72 -1.99
CA GLY A 377 13.10 7.73 -0.97
C GLY A 377 11.89 8.20 -0.16
N GLN A 378 10.85 7.37 -0.02
CA GLN A 378 9.73 7.64 0.88
C GLN A 378 10.08 7.18 2.30
N PRO A 379 9.64 7.90 3.36
CA PRO A 379 10.05 7.59 4.72
C PRO A 379 9.37 6.33 5.26
N ASN A 380 10.14 5.47 5.94
CA ASN A 380 9.66 4.28 6.63
C ASN A 380 9.96 4.29 8.15
N ILE A 381 10.59 5.35 8.67
CA ILE A 381 10.72 5.58 10.12
C ILE A 381 9.33 5.95 10.67
N PRO A 382 8.81 5.30 11.74
CA PRO A 382 7.38 5.26 12.02
C PRO A 382 6.67 6.62 12.06
N GLY A 383 7.08 7.52 12.96
CA GLY A 383 6.47 8.84 13.09
C GLY A 383 6.61 9.74 11.86
N PHE A 384 7.69 9.57 11.08
CA PHE A 384 7.89 10.32 9.83
C PHE A 384 7.06 9.74 8.68
N GLN A 385 6.87 8.41 8.62
CA GLN A 385 5.95 7.75 7.69
C GLN A 385 4.52 8.20 7.96
N HIS A 386 4.06 8.15 9.22
CA HIS A 386 2.74 8.64 9.63
C HIS A 386 2.53 10.13 9.27
N MET A 387 3.53 10.97 9.56
CA MET A 387 3.49 12.39 9.19
C MET A 387 3.43 12.59 7.66
N TYR A 388 4.24 11.84 6.90
CA TYR A 388 4.26 11.91 5.44
C TYR A 388 2.90 11.54 4.85
N LEU A 389 2.37 10.37 5.23
CA LEU A 389 1.08 9.86 4.77
C LEU A 389 -0.08 10.81 5.13
N SER A 390 -0.07 11.37 6.34
CA SER A 390 -1.08 12.32 6.82
C SER A 390 -1.03 13.70 6.16
N LYS A 391 0.16 14.17 5.74
CA LYS A 391 0.34 15.48 5.07
C LYS A 391 0.30 15.39 3.53
N LYS A 392 0.65 14.24 2.94
CA LYS A 392 0.78 14.02 1.49
C LYS A 392 -0.32 13.08 0.96
N ILE A 393 -1.59 13.40 1.23
CA ILE A 393 -2.78 12.56 0.94
C ILE A 393 -2.79 11.87 -0.44
N ASN A 394 -2.39 12.55 -1.52
CA ASN A 394 -2.34 11.92 -2.84
C ASN A 394 -1.24 10.84 -2.96
N HIS A 395 -0.09 11.02 -2.29
CA HIS A 395 0.94 9.99 -2.21
C HIS A 395 0.44 8.81 -1.36
N LYS A 396 -0.23 9.07 -0.21
CA LYS A 396 -0.89 8.01 0.58
C LYS A 396 -1.82 7.16 -0.30
N ARG A 397 -2.77 7.80 -0.99
CA ARG A 397 -3.73 7.12 -1.88
C ARG A 397 -3.11 6.38 -3.07
N GLN A 398 -1.93 6.77 -3.53
CA GLN A 398 -1.21 6.06 -4.59
C GLN A 398 -0.44 4.84 -4.06
N ASN A 399 0.17 4.94 -2.87
CA ASN A 399 0.79 3.79 -2.21
C ASN A 399 -0.25 2.76 -1.76
N GLU A 400 -1.44 3.18 -1.29
CA GLU A 400 -2.57 2.32 -0.92
C GLU A 400 -3.00 1.33 -2.01
N LEU A 401 -2.70 1.61 -3.28
CA LEU A 401 -3.14 0.77 -4.41
C LEU A 401 -2.31 -0.50 -4.57
N ILE A 402 -1.10 -0.53 -4.01
CA ILE A 402 -0.24 -1.71 -4.02
C ILE A 402 -0.85 -2.84 -3.18
N PRO A 403 -1.19 -2.66 -1.88
CA PRO A 403 -1.86 -3.71 -1.09
C PRO A 403 -3.25 -4.09 -1.64
N TYR A 404 -4.05 -3.14 -2.16
CA TYR A 404 -5.33 -3.47 -2.80
C TYR A 404 -5.18 -4.46 -3.97
N ASN A 405 -4.07 -4.39 -4.71
CA ASN A 405 -3.83 -5.25 -5.86
C ASN A 405 -3.00 -6.49 -5.50
N ASP A 406 -2.04 -6.44 -4.57
CA ASP A 406 -1.38 -7.65 -4.03
C ASP A 406 -2.42 -8.60 -3.44
N CYS A 407 -3.37 -8.07 -2.66
CA CYS A 407 -4.41 -8.87 -2.05
C CYS A 407 -5.33 -9.53 -3.08
N LEU A 408 -5.68 -8.84 -4.18
CA LEU A 408 -6.37 -9.44 -5.31
C LEU A 408 -5.51 -10.54 -5.96
N TYR A 409 -4.25 -10.24 -6.28
CA TYR A 409 -3.41 -11.11 -7.09
C TYR A 409 -2.92 -12.36 -6.34
N ARG A 410 -2.70 -12.28 -5.03
CA ARG A 410 -2.47 -13.45 -4.15
C ARG A 410 -3.69 -14.37 -4.01
N ASN A 411 -4.88 -13.90 -4.39
CA ASN A 411 -6.15 -14.58 -4.11
C ASN A 411 -7.05 -14.82 -5.34
N LEU A 412 -6.55 -14.62 -6.57
CA LEU A 412 -7.31 -14.83 -7.82
C LEU A 412 -8.06 -16.17 -7.86
N TYR A 413 -7.41 -17.22 -7.36
CA TYR A 413 -7.93 -18.59 -7.37
C TYR A 413 -8.39 -19.06 -5.99
N SER A 414 -8.30 -18.20 -4.95
CA SER A 414 -8.58 -18.56 -3.56
C SER A 414 -10.05 -18.33 -3.15
N TYR A 415 -10.72 -17.30 -3.69
CA TYR A 415 -12.09 -16.94 -3.29
C TYR A 415 -13.01 -16.65 -4.48
N GLU A 416 -14.32 -16.80 -4.32
CA GLU A 416 -15.35 -16.36 -5.29
C GLU A 416 -15.43 -14.82 -5.35
N TYR A 417 -15.36 -14.17 -4.19
CA TYR A 417 -15.46 -12.72 -4.04
C TYR A 417 -14.41 -12.15 -3.09
N ILE A 418 -13.93 -10.95 -3.41
CA ILE A 418 -13.02 -10.16 -2.58
C ILE A 418 -13.66 -8.80 -2.30
N ALA A 419 -13.84 -8.44 -1.04
CA ALA A 419 -14.28 -7.10 -0.64
C ALA A 419 -13.08 -6.23 -0.25
N LEU A 420 -13.07 -4.97 -0.67
CA LEU A 420 -12.12 -3.96 -0.18
C LEU A 420 -12.79 -3.10 0.89
N LEU A 421 -12.39 -3.25 2.16
CA LEU A 421 -12.99 -2.55 3.30
C LEU A 421 -11.92 -1.85 4.14
N ASP A 422 -12.27 -0.66 4.64
CA ASP A 422 -11.57 -0.06 5.77
C ASP A 422 -12.10 -0.67 7.09
N ILE A 423 -11.29 -0.63 8.16
CA ILE A 423 -11.68 -1.15 9.49
C ILE A 423 -12.83 -0.38 10.17
N ASP A 424 -13.34 0.66 9.51
CA ASP A 424 -14.51 1.45 9.92
C ASP A 424 -15.74 1.22 9.00
N GLU A 425 -15.67 0.28 8.05
CA GLU A 425 -16.68 0.00 7.03
C GLU A 425 -17.21 -1.45 7.07
N VAL A 426 -18.53 -1.65 6.94
CA VAL A 426 -19.17 -2.98 6.88
C VAL A 426 -20.20 -3.03 5.75
N ILE A 427 -20.11 -4.03 4.86
CA ILE A 427 -21.21 -4.36 3.95
C ILE A 427 -22.26 -5.16 4.73
N MET A 428 -23.36 -4.51 5.08
CA MET A 428 -24.45 -5.10 5.86
C MET A 428 -25.62 -5.45 4.94
N PRO A 429 -26.01 -6.74 4.82
CA PRO A 429 -27.26 -7.10 4.19
C PRO A 429 -28.45 -6.55 4.98
N ALA A 430 -29.47 -6.04 4.29
CA ALA A 430 -30.67 -5.46 4.92
C ALA A 430 -31.68 -6.52 5.38
N LYS A 431 -31.75 -7.67 4.69
CA LYS A 431 -32.77 -8.72 4.92
C LYS A 431 -32.20 -10.09 5.29
N THR A 432 -31.03 -10.44 4.76
CA THR A 432 -30.38 -11.75 4.94
C THR A 432 -29.37 -11.71 6.10
N SER A 433 -28.95 -12.88 6.58
CA SER A 433 -27.98 -13.00 7.68
C SER A 433 -26.55 -13.25 7.22
N SER A 434 -26.32 -13.58 5.94
CA SER A 434 -24.97 -13.74 5.38
C SER A 434 -24.76 -13.01 4.05
N TRP A 435 -23.48 -12.81 3.69
CA TRP A 435 -23.05 -12.40 2.36
C TRP A 435 -23.35 -13.45 1.28
N ARG A 436 -23.44 -14.73 1.64
CA ARG A 436 -23.85 -15.84 0.74
C ARG A 436 -25.27 -15.60 0.23
N GLU A 437 -26.24 -15.55 1.15
CA GLU A 437 -27.66 -15.28 0.86
C GLU A 437 -27.88 -13.96 0.11
N LEU A 438 -27.14 -12.91 0.50
CA LEU A 438 -27.16 -11.62 -0.18
C LEU A 438 -26.72 -11.76 -1.64
N MET A 439 -25.59 -12.43 -1.89
CA MET A 439 -25.06 -12.58 -3.24
C MET A 439 -25.92 -13.52 -4.09
N ASP A 440 -26.50 -14.58 -3.52
CA ASP A 440 -27.42 -15.46 -4.26
C ASP A 440 -28.67 -14.68 -4.73
N THR A 441 -29.19 -13.75 -3.92
CA THR A 441 -30.26 -12.81 -4.31
C THR A 441 -29.80 -11.80 -5.38
N VAL A 442 -28.66 -11.15 -5.14
CA VAL A 442 -28.10 -10.11 -6.01
C VAL A 442 -27.70 -10.65 -7.39
N LEU A 443 -27.21 -11.89 -7.47
CA LEU A 443 -26.83 -12.53 -8.73
C LEU A 443 -28.02 -12.82 -9.62
N VAL A 444 -29.20 -13.13 -9.06
CA VAL A 444 -30.45 -13.26 -9.84
C VAL A 444 -30.83 -11.91 -10.44
N LYS A 445 -30.94 -10.85 -9.63
CA LYS A 445 -31.27 -9.49 -10.12
C LYS A 445 -30.26 -8.99 -11.16
N ALA A 446 -28.96 -9.19 -10.91
CA ALA A 446 -27.90 -8.75 -11.81
C ALA A 446 -27.89 -9.49 -13.17
N ARG A 447 -28.32 -10.76 -13.19
CA ARG A 447 -28.49 -11.57 -14.42
C ARG A 447 -29.75 -11.20 -15.21
N GLN A 448 -30.83 -10.81 -14.54
CA GLN A 448 -32.06 -10.32 -15.21
C GLN A 448 -31.79 -9.08 -16.08
N ILE A 449 -30.93 -8.15 -15.63
CA ILE A 449 -30.54 -6.97 -16.44
C ILE A 449 -29.68 -7.36 -17.65
N LYS A 450 -28.79 -8.35 -17.50
CA LYS A 450 -28.00 -8.96 -18.59
C LYS A 450 -27.40 -10.25 -18.06
N ASN A 451 -27.55 -11.36 -18.78
CA ASN A 451 -27.12 -12.69 -18.37
C ASN A 451 -25.58 -12.86 -18.42
N GLU A 452 -24.87 -12.19 -17.50
CA GLU A 452 -23.43 -12.25 -17.30
C GLU A 452 -23.08 -12.04 -15.81
N THR A 453 -21.94 -12.58 -15.36
CA THR A 453 -21.33 -12.14 -14.10
C THR A 453 -20.71 -10.76 -14.26
N ARG A 454 -20.79 -9.91 -13.23
CA ARG A 454 -20.19 -8.58 -13.21
C ARG A 454 -18.79 -8.60 -12.59
N ALA A 455 -17.99 -7.59 -12.86
CA ALA A 455 -16.65 -7.43 -12.28
C ALA A 455 -16.69 -6.91 -10.83
N SER A 456 -17.74 -6.17 -10.48
CA SER A 456 -18.04 -5.75 -9.11
C SER A 456 -19.54 -5.62 -8.86
N TYR A 457 -19.94 -5.83 -7.62
CA TYR A 457 -21.28 -5.58 -7.12
C TYR A 457 -21.13 -4.53 -6.01
N ASN A 458 -21.56 -3.29 -6.27
CA ASN A 458 -21.26 -2.14 -5.42
C ASN A 458 -22.40 -1.83 -4.43
N VAL A 459 -22.04 -1.38 -3.24
CA VAL A 459 -22.94 -1.18 -2.11
C VAL A 459 -22.90 0.29 -1.70
N ARG A 460 -24.07 0.89 -1.50
CA ARG A 460 -24.23 2.33 -1.29
C ARG A 460 -23.91 2.73 0.15
N ASN A 461 -23.07 3.75 0.32
CA ASN A 461 -22.57 4.20 1.62
C ASN A 461 -23.64 4.98 2.41
N VAL A 462 -23.69 4.72 3.72
CA VAL A 462 -24.40 5.54 4.71
C VAL A 462 -23.57 5.67 5.98
N TYR A 463 -23.64 6.84 6.63
CA TYR A 463 -22.78 7.18 7.76
C TYR A 463 -23.46 6.96 9.10
N PHE A 464 -22.77 6.26 9.99
CA PHE A 464 -23.05 6.19 11.42
C PHE A 464 -21.97 7.05 12.10
N LEU A 465 -22.35 8.25 12.58
CA LEU A 465 -21.38 9.19 13.15
C LEU A 465 -21.40 9.09 14.69
N ASP A 466 -20.23 9.14 15.34
CA ASP A 466 -20.13 9.05 16.81
C ASP A 466 -20.95 10.17 17.50
N ASP A 467 -21.02 11.38 16.90
CA ASP A 467 -21.91 12.47 17.36
C ASP A 467 -23.40 12.10 17.46
N LEU A 468 -23.88 11.15 16.65
CA LEU A 468 -25.30 10.78 16.61
C LEU A 468 -25.74 9.88 17.77
N ILE A 469 -24.80 9.24 18.49
CA ILE A 469 -25.17 8.53 19.74
C ILE A 469 -25.20 9.50 20.93
N HIS A 470 -24.35 10.53 20.93
CA HIS A 470 -24.26 11.50 22.02
C HIS A 470 -25.56 12.30 22.24
N SER A 471 -26.43 12.42 21.22
CA SER A 471 -27.76 13.02 21.33
C SER A 471 -28.88 12.07 21.80
N HIS A 472 -28.60 10.76 21.93
CA HIS A 472 -29.62 9.74 22.23
C HIS A 472 -29.26 8.81 23.42
N GLY A 473 -27.99 8.74 23.81
CA GLY A 473 -27.50 7.94 24.92
C GLY A 473 -27.18 6.49 24.56
N TRP A 474 -26.60 5.76 25.51
CA TRP A 474 -26.18 4.37 25.34
C TRP A 474 -27.36 3.39 25.52
N PHE A 475 -27.42 2.37 24.67
CA PHE A 475 -28.37 1.27 24.82
C PHE A 475 -27.94 0.38 25.98
N LYS A 476 -28.84 0.19 26.96
CA LYS A 476 -28.55 -0.53 28.22
C LYS A 476 -28.27 -2.03 28.01
N ASP A 477 -28.95 -2.64 27.04
CA ASP A 477 -28.89 -4.09 26.77
C ASP A 477 -27.78 -4.46 25.77
N ILE A 478 -26.76 -3.59 25.66
CA ILE A 478 -25.58 -3.68 24.81
C ILE A 478 -24.37 -3.23 25.64
N PRO A 479 -23.24 -3.96 25.68
CA PRO A 479 -22.05 -3.49 26.39
C PRO A 479 -21.48 -2.21 25.75
N GLN A 480 -21.03 -1.25 26.56
CA GLN A 480 -20.55 0.06 26.06
C GLN A 480 -19.28 -0.03 25.19
N TYR A 481 -18.51 -1.12 25.29
CA TYR A 481 -17.31 -1.35 24.46
C TYR A 481 -17.63 -1.82 23.03
N MET A 482 -18.89 -2.19 22.74
CA MET A 482 -19.34 -2.59 21.40
C MET A 482 -19.68 -1.34 20.58
N HIS A 483 -18.71 -0.81 19.84
CA HIS A 483 -18.86 0.45 19.11
C HIS A 483 -19.96 0.35 18.05
N MET A 484 -19.89 -0.66 17.18
CA MET A 484 -20.82 -0.81 16.06
C MET A 484 -22.23 -1.20 16.49
N LEU A 485 -22.38 -1.99 17.56
CA LEU A 485 -23.71 -2.32 18.13
C LEU A 485 -24.36 -1.14 18.87
N GLN A 486 -23.59 -0.28 19.53
CA GLN A 486 -24.12 0.93 20.16
C GLN A 486 -24.48 1.99 19.11
N HIS A 487 -23.64 2.17 18.09
CA HIS A 487 -23.78 3.23 17.09
C HIS A 487 -24.76 2.84 15.98
N VAL A 488 -26.04 2.71 16.31
CA VAL A 488 -27.13 2.39 15.35
C VAL A 488 -27.89 3.60 14.81
N TYR A 489 -27.57 4.82 15.24
CA TYR A 489 -28.08 6.03 14.61
C TYR A 489 -27.23 6.41 13.38
N ARG A 490 -27.87 6.43 12.21
CA ARG A 490 -27.23 6.83 10.94
C ARG A 490 -27.88 8.02 10.29
N SER A 491 -27.15 8.65 9.37
CA SER A 491 -27.75 9.56 8.39
C SER A 491 -28.91 8.90 7.65
N LYS A 492 -30.02 9.64 7.53
CA LYS A 492 -31.21 9.26 6.74
C LYS A 492 -30.85 9.05 5.26
N ASN A 493 -30.02 9.94 4.71
CA ASN A 493 -29.64 9.95 3.31
C ASN A 493 -28.35 9.14 3.05
N TYR A 494 -28.39 8.26 2.05
CA TYR A 494 -27.23 7.60 1.47
C TYR A 494 -26.38 8.58 0.64
N THR A 495 -25.10 8.27 0.41
CA THR A 495 -24.27 9.02 -0.56
C THR A 495 -24.88 8.98 -1.98
N LYS A 496 -24.43 9.87 -2.88
CA LYS A 496 -24.84 9.82 -4.29
C LYS A 496 -24.37 8.50 -4.95
N PRO A 497 -25.08 7.95 -5.96
CA PRO A 497 -24.68 6.70 -6.62
C PRO A 497 -23.21 6.70 -7.05
N ASN A 498 -22.52 5.57 -6.84
CA ASN A 498 -21.08 5.37 -7.08
C ASN A 498 -20.12 6.24 -6.23
N MET A 499 -20.60 7.11 -5.32
CA MET A 499 -19.75 7.89 -4.42
C MET A 499 -19.50 7.14 -3.10
N TYR A 500 -18.23 6.93 -2.76
CA TYR A 500 -17.77 6.23 -1.54
C TYR A 500 -18.29 4.78 -1.40
N VAL A 501 -18.78 4.17 -2.48
CA VAL A 501 -19.23 2.76 -2.48
C VAL A 501 -18.07 1.81 -2.19
N LYS A 502 -18.35 0.65 -1.59
CA LYS A 502 -17.46 -0.52 -1.57
C LYS A 502 -18.10 -1.66 -2.35
N CYS A 503 -17.32 -2.64 -2.77
CA CYS A 503 -17.78 -3.70 -3.67
C CYS A 503 -17.40 -5.09 -3.18
N PHE A 504 -18.23 -6.08 -3.52
CA PHE A 504 -17.73 -7.43 -3.78
C PHE A 504 -17.14 -7.44 -5.20
N HIS A 505 -15.81 -7.60 -5.30
CA HIS A 505 -15.09 -7.75 -6.55
C HIS A 505 -15.02 -9.22 -6.96
N ASN A 506 -15.18 -9.48 -8.25
CA ASN A 506 -15.07 -10.82 -8.84
C ASN A 506 -13.62 -11.03 -9.36
N PRO A 507 -12.80 -11.92 -8.76
CA PRO A 507 -11.40 -12.07 -9.13
C PRO A 507 -11.17 -12.61 -10.55
N GLU A 508 -12.15 -13.31 -11.14
CA GLU A 508 -12.08 -13.75 -12.55
C GLU A 508 -12.19 -12.57 -13.54
N ARG A 509 -12.70 -11.41 -13.10
CA ARG A 509 -13.00 -10.25 -13.97
C ARG A 509 -12.24 -8.98 -13.64
N ALA A 510 -11.92 -8.71 -12.38
CA ALA A 510 -11.19 -7.52 -11.98
C ALA A 510 -9.69 -7.63 -12.35
N LEU A 511 -9.14 -6.65 -13.08
CA LEU A 511 -7.72 -6.62 -13.47
C LEU A 511 -6.92 -5.65 -12.59
N ILE A 512 -7.50 -4.50 -12.22
CA ILE A 512 -6.93 -3.53 -11.29
C ILE A 512 -8.03 -3.03 -10.35
N LEU A 513 -7.74 -2.97 -9.04
CA LEU A 513 -8.62 -2.39 -8.03
C LEU A 513 -8.17 -0.99 -7.56
N HIS A 514 -9.17 -0.22 -7.13
CA HIS A 514 -9.05 0.96 -6.28
C HIS A 514 -10.04 0.79 -5.12
N ASN A 515 -9.81 1.48 -3.99
CA ASN A 515 -10.57 1.35 -2.73
C ASN A 515 -12.10 1.19 -2.90
N HIS A 516 -12.70 1.87 -3.88
CA HIS A 516 -14.15 1.88 -4.09
C HIS A 516 -14.67 1.01 -5.26
N PHE A 517 -13.85 0.72 -6.29
CA PHE A 517 -14.28 0.09 -7.54
C PHE A 517 -13.10 -0.39 -8.40
N PRO A 518 -13.28 -1.35 -9.34
CA PRO A 518 -12.22 -1.75 -10.25
C PRO A 518 -11.89 -0.64 -11.27
N LEU A 519 -10.60 -0.29 -11.38
CA LEU A 519 -10.10 0.68 -12.38
C LEU A 519 -10.01 0.07 -13.78
N ALA A 520 -9.72 -1.23 -13.86
CA ALA A 520 -9.62 -1.98 -15.11
C ALA A 520 -10.10 -3.43 -14.92
N CYS A 521 -10.60 -4.03 -16.00
CA CYS A 521 -11.17 -5.38 -16.00
C CYS A 521 -10.66 -6.21 -17.18
N LEU A 522 -10.83 -7.52 -17.08
CA LEU A 522 -10.57 -8.48 -18.15
C LEU A 522 -11.70 -8.48 -19.19
N GLY A 523 -11.37 -8.88 -20.42
CA GLY A 523 -12.30 -8.93 -21.56
C GLY A 523 -12.71 -7.56 -22.16
N SER A 524 -13.17 -6.62 -21.33
CA SER A 524 -13.86 -5.39 -21.76
C SER A 524 -13.67 -4.21 -20.79
N THR A 525 -14.45 -3.13 -21.00
CA THR A 525 -14.79 -2.18 -19.95
C THR A 525 -15.33 -2.91 -18.72
N CYS A 526 -15.13 -2.32 -17.53
CA CYS A 526 -15.64 -2.88 -16.28
C CYS A 526 -17.17 -2.86 -16.23
N THR A 527 -17.77 -3.99 -15.87
CA THR A 527 -19.21 -4.09 -15.63
C THR A 527 -19.48 -4.15 -14.12
N THR A 528 -20.34 -3.27 -13.63
CA THR A 528 -20.68 -3.13 -12.20
C THR A 528 -22.19 -3.15 -12.02
N TYR A 529 -22.67 -3.91 -11.05
CA TYR A 529 -24.07 -3.87 -10.62
C TYR A 529 -24.19 -3.06 -9.31
N PRO A 530 -25.02 -2.02 -9.24
CA PRO A 530 -25.34 -1.35 -7.98
C PRO A 530 -26.37 -2.19 -7.22
N ILE A 531 -26.00 -2.67 -6.03
CA ILE A 531 -26.92 -3.38 -5.13
C ILE A 531 -27.94 -2.38 -4.58
N GLU A 532 -29.20 -2.78 -4.53
CA GLU A 532 -30.28 -1.95 -4.00
C GLU A 532 -30.13 -1.75 -2.49
N THR A 533 -30.42 -0.54 -1.99
CA THR A 533 -30.38 -0.25 -0.53
C THR A 533 -31.42 -1.02 0.28
N SER A 534 -32.37 -1.67 -0.41
CA SER A 534 -33.34 -2.64 0.12
C SER A 534 -32.79 -4.06 0.27
N ASP A 535 -31.59 -4.35 -0.26
CA ASP A 535 -30.91 -5.63 -0.14
C ASP A 535 -29.65 -5.52 0.72
N ALA A 536 -28.85 -4.46 0.57
CA ALA A 536 -27.67 -4.18 1.40
C ALA A 536 -27.27 -2.70 1.45
N GLN A 537 -26.58 -2.32 2.53
CA GLN A 537 -25.99 -1.01 2.73
C GLN A 537 -24.53 -1.12 3.20
N LEU A 538 -23.70 -0.16 2.80
CA LEU A 538 -22.36 -0.01 3.35
C LEU A 538 -22.46 0.93 4.55
N GLN A 539 -22.33 0.35 5.75
CA GLN A 539 -22.33 1.07 7.01
C GLN A 539 -20.92 1.63 7.24
N HIS A 540 -20.78 2.95 7.35
CA HIS A 540 -19.49 3.60 7.62
C HIS A 540 -19.53 4.28 8.99
N TYR A 541 -18.84 3.68 9.96
CA TYR A 541 -18.77 4.10 11.36
C TYR A 541 -17.68 5.16 11.54
N ARG A 542 -17.98 6.32 12.11
CA ARG A 542 -17.12 7.52 11.92
C ARG A 542 -17.16 8.51 13.09
N ALA A 543 -16.01 8.85 13.65
CA ALA A 543 -15.90 9.98 14.57
C ALA A 543 -16.32 11.33 13.91
N ASP A 544 -15.79 11.66 12.72
CA ASP A 544 -16.19 12.85 11.95
C ASP A 544 -16.31 12.59 10.44
N CYS A 545 -17.19 13.38 9.84
CA CYS A 545 -17.32 13.60 8.41
C CYS A 545 -15.96 13.91 7.75
N VAL A 546 -15.57 13.12 6.76
CA VAL A 546 -14.36 13.40 5.96
C VAL A 546 -14.32 14.84 5.45
N LYS A 547 -13.13 15.46 5.44
CA LYS A 547 -12.92 16.87 5.07
C LYS A 547 -13.53 17.26 3.71
N THR A 548 -13.63 16.31 2.77
CA THR A 548 -14.27 16.47 1.45
C THR A 548 -15.79 16.63 1.50
N LEU A 549 -16.45 16.14 2.55
CA LEU A 549 -17.89 16.22 2.76
C LEU A 549 -18.33 17.39 3.65
N LYS A 550 -17.42 18.26 4.13
CA LYS A 550 -17.79 19.38 5.03
C LYS A 550 -18.98 20.23 4.56
N LYS A 551 -19.20 20.37 3.25
CA LYS A 551 -20.34 21.12 2.68
C LYS A 551 -21.71 20.40 2.79
N SER A 552 -21.73 19.07 2.84
CA SER A 552 -22.97 18.27 3.00
C SER A 552 -23.03 17.49 4.31
N CYS A 553 -22.00 17.59 5.16
CA CYS A 553 -21.97 16.97 6.48
C CYS A 553 -23.14 17.44 7.37
N THR A 554 -23.56 18.70 7.22
CA THR A 554 -24.75 19.24 7.91
C THR A 554 -26.02 18.45 7.57
N GLU A 555 -26.23 18.10 6.30
CA GLU A 555 -27.35 17.26 5.84
C GLU A 555 -27.28 15.85 6.47
N PHE A 556 -26.08 15.26 6.49
CA PHE A 556 -25.83 13.93 7.07
C PHE A 556 -25.95 13.90 8.61
N ARG A 557 -25.71 15.02 9.32
CA ARG A 557 -25.87 15.14 10.79
C ARG A 557 -27.30 15.51 11.21
N GLN A 558 -27.97 16.44 10.51
CA GLN A 558 -29.27 16.98 10.95
C GLN A 558 -30.44 16.00 10.84
N ASN A 559 -30.33 14.96 10.01
CA ASN A 559 -31.38 13.97 9.81
C ASN A 559 -30.82 12.58 10.11
N SER A 560 -30.86 12.17 11.38
CA SER A 560 -30.60 10.79 11.78
C SER A 560 -31.86 9.93 11.64
N ILE A 561 -31.68 8.62 11.50
CA ILE A 561 -32.68 7.58 11.78
C ILE A 561 -32.02 6.42 12.52
N LEU A 562 -32.80 5.72 13.34
CA LEU A 562 -32.38 4.48 13.99
C LEU A 562 -32.36 3.34 12.97
N ASP A 563 -31.24 2.63 12.86
CA ASP A 563 -31.07 1.46 11.97
C ASP A 563 -30.44 0.31 12.75
N THR A 564 -31.32 -0.59 13.23
CA THR A 564 -30.96 -1.75 14.05
C THR A 564 -30.53 -2.97 13.25
N THR A 565 -30.23 -2.84 11.94
CA THR A 565 -29.95 -3.99 11.05
C THR A 565 -28.78 -4.85 11.55
N ILE A 566 -27.81 -4.26 12.25
CA ILE A 566 -26.68 -4.98 12.87
C ILE A 566 -27.10 -5.83 14.08
N TRP A 567 -28.18 -5.49 14.80
CA TRP A 567 -28.61 -6.19 16.01
C TRP A 567 -29.12 -7.63 15.76
N LYS A 568 -29.37 -8.03 14.52
CA LYS A 568 -29.58 -9.46 14.19
C LYS A 568 -28.37 -10.35 14.54
N PHE A 569 -27.19 -9.75 14.73
CA PHE A 569 -25.98 -10.42 15.21
C PHE A 569 -25.70 -10.17 16.70
N LYS A 570 -26.51 -9.37 17.42
CA LYS A 570 -26.16 -8.76 18.72
C LYS A 570 -25.52 -9.76 19.68
N ASP A 571 -26.22 -10.84 19.99
CA ASP A 571 -25.81 -11.77 21.05
C ASP A 571 -24.59 -12.61 20.65
N SER A 572 -24.52 -13.04 19.39
CA SER A 572 -23.35 -13.75 18.84
C SER A 572 -22.12 -12.85 18.75
N LEU A 573 -22.30 -11.59 18.34
CA LEU A 573 -21.20 -10.63 18.20
C LEU A 573 -20.67 -10.15 19.55
N VAL A 574 -21.55 -9.90 20.52
CA VAL A 574 -21.17 -9.66 21.92
C VAL A 574 -20.37 -10.85 22.43
N SER A 575 -20.94 -12.07 22.39
CA SER A 575 -20.29 -13.28 22.92
C SER A 575 -18.87 -13.46 22.40
N ARG A 576 -18.66 -13.48 21.08
CA ARG A 576 -17.32 -13.68 20.49
C ARG A 576 -16.35 -12.52 20.73
N THR A 577 -16.85 -11.28 20.68
CA THR A 577 -16.02 -10.10 20.96
C THR A 577 -15.55 -10.11 22.41
N THR A 578 -16.43 -10.46 23.36
CA THR A 578 -16.08 -10.60 24.78
C THR A 578 -15.08 -11.73 25.00
N GLU A 579 -15.27 -12.91 24.39
CA GLU A 579 -14.35 -14.05 24.45
C GLU A 579 -12.95 -13.70 23.93
N ALA A 580 -12.87 -13.02 22.79
CA ALA A 580 -11.60 -12.57 22.22
C ALA A 580 -10.91 -11.50 23.10
N LEU A 581 -11.66 -10.52 23.62
CA LEU A 581 -11.14 -9.49 24.53
C LEU A 581 -10.68 -10.06 25.87
N LEU A 582 -11.37 -11.08 26.41
CA LEU A 582 -10.92 -11.85 27.58
C LEU A 582 -9.60 -12.57 27.28
N SER A 583 -9.54 -13.31 26.18
CA SER A 583 -8.35 -14.06 25.75
C SER A 583 -7.14 -13.17 25.45
N LEU A 584 -7.37 -11.90 25.11
CA LEU A 584 -6.35 -10.87 24.88
C LEU A 584 -5.99 -10.06 26.14
N GLY A 585 -6.68 -10.25 27.27
CA GLY A 585 -6.42 -9.54 28.53
C GLY A 585 -6.91 -8.09 28.58
N TYR A 586 -7.97 -7.73 27.85
CA TYR A 586 -8.56 -6.38 27.89
C TYR A 586 -9.46 -6.13 29.09
N PHE A 587 -10.02 -7.18 29.66
CA PHE A 587 -10.70 -7.13 30.95
C PHE A 587 -9.72 -7.55 32.05
N PRO A 588 -9.85 -7.03 33.29
CA PRO A 588 -9.14 -7.60 34.42
C PRO A 588 -9.47 -9.10 34.52
N SER A 589 -8.50 -9.92 34.92
CA SER A 589 -8.68 -11.36 35.07
C SER A 589 -9.86 -11.64 36.00
N LEU A 590 -10.96 -12.15 35.46
CA LEU A 590 -12.09 -12.68 36.23
C LEU A 590 -11.54 -13.77 37.15
N SER A 591 -11.45 -13.46 38.43
CA SER A 591 -10.61 -14.16 39.41
C SER A 591 -11.14 -15.54 39.74
N ASN A 592 -10.83 -16.52 38.90
CA ASN A 592 -11.07 -17.96 39.02
C ASN A 592 -12.54 -18.43 39.15
N GLU A 593 -13.51 -17.53 39.36
CA GLU A 593 -14.91 -17.90 39.66
C GLU A 593 -15.82 -18.23 38.47
N ILE A 594 -15.45 -17.88 37.23
CA ILE A 594 -16.29 -18.12 36.04
C ILE A 594 -15.81 -19.34 35.24
N LEU A 595 -14.50 -19.55 35.10
CA LEU A 595 -13.95 -20.74 34.44
C LEU A 595 -14.24 -22.02 35.25
N SER A 596 -14.26 -21.95 36.57
CA SER A 596 -14.57 -23.08 37.46
C SER A 596 -16.05 -23.49 37.50
N LYS A 597 -16.97 -22.72 36.91
CA LYS A 597 -18.42 -22.99 36.94
C LYS A 597 -18.95 -23.77 35.74
N ASN A 598 -18.13 -24.01 34.72
CA ASN A 598 -18.52 -24.81 33.55
C ASN A 598 -18.05 -26.28 33.63
N ASP A 599 -17.16 -26.64 34.56
CA ASP A 599 -16.67 -28.02 34.75
C ASP A 599 -17.59 -28.89 35.64
N PHE A 600 -18.83 -28.43 35.93
CA PHE A 600 -19.79 -29.11 36.80
C PHE A 600 -21.21 -29.25 36.19
N VAL A 601 -21.28 -29.65 34.92
CA VAL A 601 -22.42 -30.43 34.39
C VAL A 601 -21.89 -31.58 33.54
N GLY A 602 -21.97 -32.79 34.09
CA GLY A 602 -21.73 -34.07 33.43
C GLY A 602 -22.83 -35.06 33.77
#